data_AF-A0A6P1IZA6-F1
#
_entry.id   AF-A0A6P1IZA6-F1
#
_cell.length_a   1.000
_cell.length_b   1.000
_cell.length_c   1.000
_cell.angle_alpha   90.00
_cell.angle_beta   90.00
_cell.angle_gamma   90.00
#
_symmetry.space_group_name_H-M   'P 1'
#
loop_
_entity.id
_entity.type
_entity.pdbx_description
1 polymer ?
#
loop_
_entity_poly.entity_id
_entity_poly.type
_entity_poly.pdbx_seq_one_letter_code
_entity_poly.pdbx_strand_id
1 'polypeptide(L)'
;MATGLTDYGRILVATVGFNAIAVLAISILAGTAGIWSLGHTAFIALGAYFCANLAAMNVPVEVIVPVVAVLAAAVGYLLGLSAGRFSILYFGLLTMAVALTGLEVVGRLMAFTGGDQGMPMGPMHSWLLGRSIGSSDALWLTLALAVIVFIASDVVIKGAIGRRWRAVKSHRMASTSLGLVPARENALAFSFSAAIAAIAGVAGAVTIGYLEPETYNLDHGVMLIAATVIGGISSFLGAVVGAGFVVFVPEFARGLRDASAFALGLGMIIVLLFLPRGIVPSLLQLLTGKSKSPQAQGGSSNGADHARHVDEATSRRIAALAAELMPRSSSALAIDGLCVEFGGLKALQDVSLRVEPGSAVGLIGPNGAGKTTLLNALSGYVLPSSCRAMKLGTEELTAHPAHRRLQLGFGRTFQHAELFGELTIREMVLLAATMRKRASSTDVSPVEASVLTERILGELGLLDVAEQFPEALPFGIQKVADIGRILAMGPSVVALDEPFSGLDGDETRELRAILRGMKSAGVSILIIDHAVQEVLSISDHVVVLDFGQVIATGSPREIQSHPEVQRAYFGSAPLVTAAVESTTYEVQSA
;
A
#
# COMPACT_ATOMS: atom_id res chain seq x y z
N MET A 1 7.48 -38.17 -25.28
CA MET A 1 6.14 -38.03 -25.89
C MET A 1 6.24 -37.02 -27.01
N ALA A 2 5.98 -37.46 -28.24
CA ALA A 2 6.15 -36.66 -29.45
C ALA A 2 4.96 -35.69 -29.61
N THR A 3 5.17 -34.42 -29.27
CA THR A 3 4.32 -33.34 -29.78
C THR A 3 4.63 -33.20 -31.27
N GLY A 4 3.61 -33.16 -32.13
CA GLY A 4 3.74 -33.02 -33.59
C GLY A 4 4.28 -31.66 -34.06
N LEU A 5 5.01 -30.95 -33.19
CA LEU A 5 5.68 -29.68 -33.47
C LEU A 5 7.04 -29.95 -34.13
N THR A 6 7.34 -29.19 -35.18
CA THR A 6 8.69 -29.10 -35.77
C THR A 6 9.68 -28.59 -34.72
N ASP A 7 10.98 -28.89 -34.89
CA ASP A 7 12.01 -28.43 -33.95
C ASP A 7 12.04 -26.90 -33.82
N TYR A 8 11.79 -26.19 -34.93
CA TYR A 8 11.58 -24.74 -34.92
C TYR A 8 10.38 -24.31 -34.05
N GLY A 9 9.24 -25.01 -34.17
CA GLY A 9 8.05 -24.73 -33.37
C GLY A 9 8.29 -24.94 -31.87
N ARG A 10 9.10 -25.94 -31.48
CA ARG A 10 9.45 -26.18 -30.07
C ARG A 10 10.30 -25.05 -29.50
N ILE A 11 11.31 -24.58 -30.26
CA ILE A 11 12.15 -23.45 -29.85
C ILE A 11 11.29 -22.19 -29.73
N LEU A 12 10.42 -21.92 -30.70
CA LEU A 12 9.55 -20.74 -30.67
C LEU A 12 8.64 -20.71 -29.43
N VAL A 13 8.00 -21.84 -29.09
CA VAL A 13 7.15 -21.93 -27.89
C VAL A 13 7.97 -21.81 -26.61
N ALA A 14 9.17 -22.40 -26.56
CA ALA A 14 10.08 -22.23 -25.43
C ALA A 14 10.51 -20.76 -25.26
N THR A 15 10.76 -20.06 -26.37
CA THR A 15 11.11 -18.63 -26.37
C THR A 15 9.97 -17.77 -25.83
N VAL A 16 8.73 -18.03 -26.25
CA VAL A 16 7.54 -17.38 -25.66
C VAL A 16 7.42 -17.73 -24.18
N GLY A 17 7.69 -18.98 -23.81
CA GLY A 17 7.60 -19.47 -22.43
C GLY A 17 8.53 -18.72 -21.46
N PHE A 18 9.82 -18.60 -21.77
CA PHE A 18 10.73 -17.89 -20.85
C PHE A 18 10.49 -16.38 -20.85
N ASN A 19 10.10 -15.79 -22.00
CA ASN A 19 9.69 -14.39 -22.03
C ASN A 19 8.41 -14.14 -21.21
N ALA A 20 7.50 -15.12 -21.11
CA ALA A 20 6.32 -15.00 -20.25
C ALA A 20 6.70 -14.97 -18.77
N ILE A 21 7.71 -15.75 -18.36
CA ILE A 21 8.28 -15.70 -17.02
C ILE A 21 8.91 -14.32 -16.77
N ALA A 22 9.66 -13.78 -17.74
CA ALA A 22 10.30 -12.46 -17.64
C ALA A 22 9.26 -11.31 -17.54
N VAL A 23 8.25 -11.32 -18.40
CA VAL A 23 7.15 -10.34 -18.38
C VAL A 23 6.35 -10.46 -17.08
N LEU A 24 6.11 -11.68 -16.59
CA LEU A 24 5.47 -11.88 -15.29
C LEU A 24 6.27 -11.25 -14.15
N ALA A 25 7.61 -11.39 -14.13
CA ALA A 25 8.45 -10.79 -13.10
C ALA A 25 8.19 -9.28 -12.97
N ILE A 26 8.18 -8.56 -14.10
CA ILE A 26 7.93 -7.11 -14.15
C ILE A 26 6.47 -6.80 -13.82
N SER A 27 5.53 -7.56 -14.38
CA SER A 27 4.08 -7.38 -14.18
C SER A 27 3.68 -7.47 -12.71
N ILE A 28 4.27 -8.39 -11.96
CA ILE A 28 4.02 -8.53 -10.52
C ILE A 28 4.56 -7.31 -9.77
N LEU A 29 5.80 -6.93 -10.02
CA LEU A 29 6.42 -5.80 -9.32
C LEU A 29 5.67 -4.48 -9.58
N ALA A 30 5.32 -4.22 -10.84
CA ALA A 30 4.54 -3.05 -11.24
C ALA A 30 3.11 -3.13 -10.67
N GLY A 31 2.49 -4.31 -10.75
CA GLY A 31 1.12 -4.55 -10.31
C GLY A 31 0.93 -4.45 -8.79
N THR A 32 1.78 -5.09 -7.98
CA THR A 32 1.58 -5.16 -6.53
C THR A 32 2.30 -4.08 -5.75
N ALA A 33 3.47 -3.62 -6.22
CA ALA A 33 4.27 -2.61 -5.52
C ALA A 33 4.23 -1.23 -6.20
N GLY A 34 3.72 -1.12 -7.43
CA GLY A 34 3.71 0.12 -8.19
C GLY A 34 5.10 0.55 -8.66
N ILE A 35 6.04 -0.40 -8.71
CA ILE A 35 7.44 -0.15 -9.03
C ILE A 35 7.72 -0.63 -10.45
N TRP A 36 8.20 0.28 -11.30
CA TRP A 36 8.70 -0.03 -12.63
C TRP A 36 10.22 -0.16 -12.59
N SER A 37 10.74 -1.27 -13.11
CA SER A 37 12.16 -1.58 -13.08
C SER A 37 12.67 -1.87 -14.48
N LEU A 38 13.69 -1.12 -14.87
CA LEU A 38 14.43 -1.28 -16.13
C LEU A 38 15.61 -2.25 -15.95
N GLY A 39 15.87 -2.68 -14.72
CA GLY A 39 17.01 -3.52 -14.32
C GLY A 39 16.79 -5.02 -14.43
N HIS A 40 15.60 -5.47 -14.85
CA HIS A 40 15.25 -6.90 -14.87
C HIS A 40 16.13 -7.72 -15.81
N THR A 41 16.66 -7.11 -16.88
CA THR A 41 17.60 -7.76 -17.81
C THR A 41 18.89 -8.20 -17.12
N ALA A 42 19.39 -7.43 -16.14
CA ALA A 42 20.56 -7.82 -15.37
C ALA A 42 20.31 -9.07 -14.51
N PHE A 43 19.09 -9.25 -13.99
CA PHE A 43 18.72 -10.45 -13.23
C PHE A 43 18.52 -11.66 -14.14
N ILE A 44 17.97 -11.47 -15.35
CA ILE A 44 17.90 -12.51 -16.37
C ILE A 44 19.32 -12.95 -16.76
N ALA A 45 20.23 -12.00 -17.00
CA ALA A 45 21.64 -12.28 -17.29
C ALA A 45 22.31 -13.06 -16.16
N LEU A 46 22.14 -12.60 -14.91
CA LEU A 46 22.64 -13.28 -13.72
C LEU A 46 22.13 -14.72 -13.67
N GLY A 47 20.85 -14.97 -13.95
CA GLY A 47 20.31 -16.31 -14.00
C GLY A 47 20.90 -17.19 -15.09
N ALA A 48 21.06 -16.64 -16.29
CA ALA A 48 21.61 -17.36 -17.43
C ALA A 48 23.09 -17.74 -17.24
N TYR A 49 23.94 -16.78 -16.83
CA TYR A 49 25.37 -17.03 -16.66
C TYR A 49 25.68 -17.94 -15.46
N PHE A 50 24.98 -17.78 -14.33
CA PHE A 50 25.15 -18.72 -13.21
C PHE A 50 24.68 -20.13 -13.58
N CYS A 51 23.61 -20.26 -14.37
CA CYS A 51 23.16 -21.54 -14.89
C CYS A 51 24.25 -22.21 -15.74
N ALA A 52 24.86 -21.49 -16.69
CA ALA A 52 25.91 -22.03 -17.55
C ALA A 52 27.16 -22.47 -16.76
N ASN A 53 27.60 -21.67 -15.79
CA ASN A 53 28.76 -22.01 -14.96
C ASN A 53 28.49 -23.23 -14.05
N LEU A 54 27.34 -23.27 -13.38
CA LEU A 54 26.99 -24.40 -12.53
C LEU A 54 26.75 -25.69 -13.34
N ALA A 55 26.17 -25.57 -14.54
CA ALA A 55 26.03 -26.68 -15.47
C ALA A 55 27.40 -27.24 -15.89
N ALA A 56 28.37 -26.38 -16.19
CA ALA A 56 29.75 -26.78 -16.51
C ALA A 56 30.43 -27.52 -15.34
N MET A 57 30.02 -27.24 -14.10
CA MET A 57 30.44 -27.96 -12.88
C MET A 57 29.66 -29.25 -12.61
N ASN A 58 28.80 -29.70 -13.54
CA ASN A 58 27.90 -30.85 -13.40
C ASN A 58 26.91 -30.75 -12.23
N VAL A 59 26.54 -29.52 -11.83
CA VAL A 59 25.49 -29.31 -10.81
C VAL A 59 24.14 -29.62 -11.44
N PRO A 60 23.25 -30.35 -10.74
CA PRO A 60 21.93 -30.70 -11.27
C PRO A 60 20.98 -29.50 -11.35
N VAL A 61 20.07 -29.49 -12.33
CA VAL A 61 19.12 -28.38 -12.56
C VAL A 61 18.25 -28.08 -11.34
N GLU A 62 17.92 -29.10 -10.56
CA GLU A 62 17.11 -29.00 -9.34
C GLU A 62 17.80 -28.20 -8.24
N VAL A 63 19.14 -28.10 -8.28
CA VAL A 63 19.94 -27.26 -7.38
C VAL A 63 20.22 -25.90 -8.01
N ILE A 64 20.47 -25.86 -9.32
CA ILE A 64 20.75 -24.61 -10.05
C ILE A 64 19.59 -23.62 -9.88
N VAL A 65 18.35 -24.05 -10.14
CA VAL A 65 17.18 -23.15 -10.15
C VAL A 65 16.97 -22.47 -8.79
N PRO A 66 16.91 -23.18 -7.64
CA PRO A 66 16.78 -22.53 -6.33
C PRO A 66 17.98 -21.66 -5.96
N VAL A 67 19.21 -22.10 -6.24
CA VAL A 67 20.43 -21.33 -5.90
C VAL A 67 20.45 -19.99 -6.63
N VAL A 68 20.17 -20.01 -7.94
CA VAL A 68 20.09 -18.81 -8.77
C VAL A 68 18.96 -17.89 -8.32
N ALA A 69 17.78 -18.46 -8.03
CA ALA A 69 16.64 -17.69 -7.54
C ALA A 69 16.95 -17.00 -6.20
N VAL A 70 17.60 -17.70 -5.25
CA VAL A 70 17.99 -17.14 -3.95
C VAL A 70 19.07 -16.05 -4.10
N LEU A 71 20.05 -16.26 -4.96
CA LEU A 71 21.09 -15.26 -5.23
C LEU A 71 20.48 -13.97 -5.81
N ALA A 72 19.64 -14.10 -6.83
CA ALA A 72 18.93 -12.99 -7.45
C ALA A 72 17.98 -12.30 -6.45
N ALA A 73 17.29 -13.08 -5.62
CA ALA A 73 16.44 -12.58 -4.54
C ALA A 73 17.24 -11.75 -3.53
N ALA A 74 18.44 -12.18 -3.14
CA ALA A 74 19.28 -11.47 -2.18
C ALA A 74 19.79 -10.13 -2.76
N VAL A 75 20.29 -10.13 -3.99
CA VAL A 75 20.72 -8.91 -4.69
C VAL A 75 19.53 -7.98 -4.90
N GLY A 76 18.39 -8.52 -5.33
CA GLY A 76 17.14 -7.78 -5.50
C GLY A 76 16.63 -7.17 -4.20
N TYR A 77 16.71 -7.89 -3.08
CA TYR A 77 16.32 -7.36 -1.77
C TYR A 77 17.17 -6.16 -1.37
N LEU A 78 18.50 -6.26 -1.52
CA LEU A 78 19.43 -5.16 -1.22
C LEU A 78 19.14 -3.92 -2.07
N LEU A 79 18.92 -4.10 -3.37
CA LEU A 79 18.52 -3.00 -4.26
C LEU A 79 17.15 -2.45 -3.87
N GLY A 80 16.17 -3.30 -3.60
CA GLY A 80 14.81 -2.91 -3.24
C GLY A 80 14.69 -2.17 -1.91
N LEU A 81 15.63 -2.34 -0.97
CA LEU A 81 15.68 -1.52 0.26
C LEU A 81 15.85 -0.03 -0.05
N SER A 82 16.50 0.31 -1.17
CA SER A 82 16.62 1.69 -1.64
C SER A 82 15.28 2.27 -2.14
N ALA A 83 14.36 1.42 -2.63
CA ALA A 83 13.04 1.83 -3.13
C ALA A 83 12.14 2.46 -2.05
N GLY A 84 12.44 2.18 -0.78
CA GLY A 84 11.77 2.81 0.36
C GLY A 84 12.26 4.22 0.66
N ARG A 85 13.48 4.58 0.24
CA ARG A 85 14.12 5.87 0.53
C ARG A 85 13.88 6.90 -0.57
N PHE A 86 13.73 6.45 -1.80
CA PHE A 86 13.64 7.30 -2.97
C PHE A 86 12.23 7.35 -3.55
N SER A 87 11.90 8.42 -4.28
CA SER A 87 10.68 8.46 -5.09
C SER A 87 10.70 7.36 -6.15
N ILE A 88 9.53 6.96 -6.65
CA ILE A 88 9.39 5.88 -7.65
C ILE A 88 10.26 6.14 -8.88
N LEU A 89 10.39 7.41 -9.30
CA LEU A 89 11.21 7.82 -10.45
C LEU A 89 12.70 7.57 -10.23
N TYR A 90 13.23 7.91 -9.06
CA TYR A 90 14.63 7.67 -8.72
C TYR A 90 14.94 6.18 -8.63
N PHE A 91 13.98 5.36 -8.20
CA PHE A 91 14.15 3.91 -8.21
C PHE A 91 14.23 3.36 -9.63
N GLY A 92 13.41 3.86 -10.56
CA GLY A 92 13.52 3.54 -11.98
C GLY A 92 14.93 3.84 -12.53
N LEU A 93 15.47 5.02 -12.24
CA LEU A 93 16.85 5.41 -12.61
C LEU A 93 17.93 4.51 -11.99
N LEU A 94 17.74 4.07 -10.75
CA LEU A 94 18.66 3.13 -10.12
C LEU A 94 18.66 1.78 -10.85
N THR A 95 17.48 1.25 -11.18
CA THR A 95 17.37 -0.04 -11.90
C THR A 95 17.93 0.04 -13.32
N MET A 96 17.78 1.19 -13.98
CA MET A 96 18.44 1.51 -15.24
C MET A 96 19.97 1.47 -15.11
N ALA A 97 20.52 2.10 -14.07
CA ALA A 97 21.97 2.05 -13.82
C ALA A 97 22.43 0.61 -13.58
N VAL A 98 21.66 -0.21 -12.85
CA VAL A 98 21.93 -1.65 -12.67
C VAL A 98 21.93 -2.41 -14.01
N ALA A 99 21.01 -2.12 -14.93
CA ALA A 99 21.03 -2.72 -16.27
C ALA A 99 22.31 -2.37 -17.04
N LEU A 100 22.64 -1.09 -17.12
CA LEU A 100 23.80 -0.59 -17.88
C LEU A 100 25.12 -1.09 -17.31
N THR A 101 25.27 -1.02 -15.98
CA THR A 101 26.47 -1.53 -15.29
C THR A 101 26.54 -3.05 -15.33
N GLY A 102 25.41 -3.75 -15.28
CA GLY A 102 25.35 -5.20 -15.40
C GLY A 102 25.94 -5.68 -16.72
N LEU A 103 25.60 -5.00 -17.84
CA LEU A 103 26.17 -5.30 -19.15
C LEU A 103 27.70 -5.12 -19.18
N GLU A 104 28.21 -4.01 -18.64
CA GLU A 104 29.64 -3.75 -18.52
C GLU A 104 30.37 -4.80 -17.66
N VAL A 105 29.76 -5.22 -16.55
CA VAL A 105 30.29 -6.26 -15.68
C VAL A 105 30.34 -7.60 -16.43
N VAL A 106 29.28 -7.94 -17.18
CA VAL A 106 29.25 -9.14 -18.00
C VAL A 106 30.33 -9.11 -19.08
N GLY A 107 30.54 -7.99 -19.77
CA GLY A 107 31.59 -7.87 -20.80
C GLY A 107 33.01 -7.99 -20.25
N ARG A 108 33.25 -7.53 -19.01
CA ARG A 108 34.60 -7.53 -18.40
C ARG A 108 34.97 -8.82 -17.67
N LEU A 109 34.00 -9.60 -17.19
CA LEU A 109 34.25 -10.82 -16.41
C LEU A 109 34.53 -12.04 -17.29
N MET A 110 35.56 -11.99 -18.15
CA MET A 110 35.90 -13.07 -19.11
C MET A 110 35.96 -14.47 -18.49
N ALA A 111 36.47 -14.60 -17.27
CA ALA A 111 36.58 -15.90 -16.59
C ALA A 111 35.23 -16.55 -16.25
N PHE A 112 34.15 -15.76 -16.14
CA PHE A 112 32.83 -16.23 -15.72
C PHE A 112 31.78 -16.14 -16.84
N THR A 113 31.88 -15.14 -17.72
CA THR A 113 30.86 -14.88 -18.74
C THR A 113 31.34 -15.13 -20.18
N GLY A 114 32.63 -15.36 -20.37
CA GLY A 114 33.27 -15.34 -21.69
C GLY A 114 33.50 -13.91 -22.24
N GLY A 115 33.13 -12.88 -21.48
CA GLY A 115 33.23 -11.47 -21.89
C GLY A 115 32.40 -11.18 -23.13
N ASP A 116 32.87 -10.28 -23.99
CA ASP A 116 32.17 -9.89 -25.23
C ASP A 116 32.00 -11.06 -26.21
N GLN A 117 32.78 -12.15 -26.07
CA GLN A 117 32.60 -13.35 -26.90
C GLN A 117 31.41 -14.20 -26.47
N GLY A 118 30.87 -14.00 -25.27
CA GLY A 118 29.80 -14.85 -24.74
C GLY A 118 30.24 -16.26 -24.36
N MET A 119 29.26 -17.10 -23.99
CA MET A 119 29.51 -18.42 -23.42
C MET A 119 28.51 -19.48 -23.92
N PRO A 120 28.96 -20.68 -24.34
CA PRO A 120 28.05 -21.75 -24.72
C PRO A 120 27.37 -22.37 -23.50
N MET A 121 26.11 -22.78 -23.67
CA MET A 121 25.36 -23.51 -22.65
C MET A 121 25.56 -25.03 -22.82
N GLY A 122 26.24 -25.66 -21.87
CA GLY A 122 26.38 -27.12 -21.81
C GLY A 122 25.11 -27.84 -21.36
N PRO A 123 25.01 -29.17 -21.56
CA PRO A 123 23.89 -29.95 -21.04
C PRO A 123 23.92 -29.96 -19.50
N MET A 124 22.74 -29.89 -18.86
CA MET A 124 22.61 -29.98 -17.41
C MET A 124 22.25 -31.40 -16.98
N HIS A 125 22.73 -31.84 -15.82
CA HIS A 125 22.26 -33.09 -15.24
C HIS A 125 20.91 -32.88 -14.51
N SER A 126 20.03 -33.88 -14.50
CA SER A 126 18.83 -33.89 -13.67
C SER A 126 18.80 -35.16 -12.83
N TRP A 127 18.67 -34.99 -11.51
CA TRP A 127 18.53 -36.13 -10.60
C TRP A 127 17.16 -36.79 -10.73
N LEU A 128 16.09 -36.01 -10.92
CA LEU A 128 14.74 -36.57 -11.05
C LEU A 128 14.58 -37.43 -12.31
N LEU A 129 15.17 -36.98 -13.42
CA LEU A 129 15.02 -37.64 -14.72
C LEU A 129 16.14 -38.66 -14.99
N GLY A 130 17.19 -38.68 -14.16
CA GLY A 130 18.35 -39.56 -14.33
C GLY A 130 19.09 -39.39 -15.65
N ARG A 131 18.86 -38.28 -16.37
CA ARG A 131 19.40 -37.99 -17.70
C ARG A 131 19.83 -36.54 -17.81
N SER A 132 20.69 -36.25 -18.78
CA SER A 132 21.08 -34.88 -19.09
C SER A 132 19.97 -34.17 -19.88
N ILE A 133 19.68 -32.94 -19.49
CA ILE A 133 18.77 -31.98 -20.13
C ILE A 133 19.62 -31.10 -21.06
N GLY A 134 19.32 -31.17 -22.36
CA GLY A 134 19.91 -30.30 -23.37
C GLY A 134 18.87 -29.38 -24.01
N SER A 135 19.25 -28.77 -25.13
CA SER A 135 18.37 -27.91 -25.94
C SER A 135 17.10 -28.62 -26.44
N SER A 136 17.16 -29.94 -26.67
CA SER A 136 16.01 -30.76 -27.06
C SER A 136 14.92 -30.86 -25.98
N ASP A 137 15.29 -30.71 -24.71
CA ASP A 137 14.39 -30.74 -23.55
C ASP A 137 13.98 -29.34 -23.07
N ALA A 138 14.52 -28.27 -23.69
CA ALA A 138 14.33 -26.88 -23.28
C ALA A 138 12.86 -26.48 -23.19
N LEU A 139 12.02 -26.93 -24.13
CA LEU A 139 10.59 -26.67 -24.12
C LEU A 139 9.92 -27.17 -22.84
N TRP A 140 10.20 -28.42 -22.46
CA TRP A 140 9.57 -29.04 -21.29
C TRP A 140 10.07 -28.44 -19.98
N LEU A 141 11.38 -28.14 -19.91
CA LEU A 141 11.94 -27.43 -18.76
C LEU A 141 11.29 -26.05 -18.59
N THR A 142 11.21 -25.27 -19.67
CA THR A 142 10.63 -23.93 -19.64
C THR A 142 9.15 -23.96 -19.26
N LEU A 143 8.37 -24.90 -19.79
CA LEU A 143 6.96 -25.07 -19.40
C LEU A 143 6.82 -25.47 -17.93
N ALA A 144 7.66 -26.37 -17.42
CA ALA A 144 7.66 -26.76 -16.01
C ALA A 144 8.00 -25.57 -15.10
N LEU A 145 9.06 -24.82 -15.42
CA LEU A 145 9.45 -23.62 -14.68
C LEU A 145 8.37 -22.54 -14.72
N ALA A 146 7.75 -22.33 -15.88
CA ALA A 146 6.65 -21.39 -16.03
C ALA A 146 5.50 -21.77 -15.10
N VAL A 147 5.01 -23.01 -15.14
CA VAL A 147 3.93 -23.49 -14.27
C VAL A 147 4.26 -23.29 -12.79
N ILE A 148 5.47 -23.67 -12.36
CA ILE A 148 5.91 -23.52 -10.97
C ILE A 148 5.91 -22.04 -10.56
N VAL A 149 6.54 -21.18 -11.36
CA VAL A 149 6.62 -19.74 -11.09
C VAL A 149 5.23 -19.12 -11.04
N PHE A 150 4.34 -19.52 -11.94
CA PHE A 150 2.99 -18.97 -12.01
C PHE A 150 2.16 -19.36 -10.80
N ILE A 151 2.19 -20.63 -10.38
CA ILE A 151 1.51 -21.09 -9.16
C ILE A 151 2.09 -20.36 -7.94
N ALA A 152 3.42 -20.29 -7.82
CA ALA A 152 4.08 -19.58 -6.72
C ALA A 152 3.66 -18.10 -6.69
N SER A 153 3.59 -17.45 -7.85
CA SER A 153 3.16 -16.06 -7.99
C SER A 153 1.71 -15.86 -7.56
N ASP A 154 0.79 -16.73 -8.01
CA ASP A 154 -0.63 -16.65 -7.65
C ASP A 154 -0.83 -16.77 -6.13
N VAL A 155 -0.13 -17.72 -5.49
CA VAL A 155 -0.16 -17.92 -4.05
C VAL A 155 0.38 -16.70 -3.29
N VAL A 156 1.49 -16.12 -3.74
CA VAL A 156 2.09 -14.94 -3.09
C VAL A 156 1.21 -13.69 -3.24
N ILE A 157 0.66 -13.45 -4.43
CA ILE A 157 -0.14 -12.25 -4.74
C ILE A 157 -1.52 -12.28 -4.05
N LYS A 158 -2.19 -13.43 -4.05
CA LYS A 158 -3.48 -13.62 -3.34
C LYS A 158 -3.29 -13.84 -1.84
N GLY A 159 -2.09 -14.19 -1.41
CA GLY A 159 -1.74 -14.41 -0.02
C GLY A 159 -1.63 -13.13 0.82
N ALA A 160 -1.20 -13.30 2.07
CA ALA A 160 -1.02 -12.20 3.01
C ALA A 160 0.08 -11.20 2.57
N ILE A 161 1.13 -11.71 1.90
CA ILE A 161 2.25 -10.90 1.43
C ILE A 161 1.79 -9.95 0.31
N GLY A 162 1.07 -10.46 -0.69
CA GLY A 162 0.54 -9.63 -1.77
C GLY A 162 -0.43 -8.54 -1.29
N ARG A 163 -1.24 -8.81 -0.26
CA ARG A 163 -2.08 -7.78 0.38
C ARG A 163 -1.27 -6.66 1.00
N ARG A 164 -0.15 -6.98 1.66
CA ARG A 164 0.76 -5.97 2.24
C ARG A 164 1.38 -5.07 1.18
N TRP A 165 1.81 -5.64 0.06
CA TRP A 165 2.39 -4.88 -1.05
C TRP A 165 1.36 -3.91 -1.67
N ARG A 166 0.15 -4.41 -1.95
CA ARG A 166 -0.97 -3.58 -2.47
C ARG A 166 -1.36 -2.45 -1.49
N ALA A 167 -1.35 -2.72 -0.19
CA ALA A 167 -1.60 -1.70 0.83
C ALA A 167 -0.52 -0.60 0.84
N VAL A 168 0.77 -0.97 0.80
CA VAL A 168 1.89 -0.01 0.72
C VAL A 168 1.84 0.80 -0.57
N LYS A 169 1.48 0.17 -1.69
CA LYS A 169 1.30 0.84 -2.98
C LYS A 169 0.17 1.87 -2.94
N SER A 170 -0.97 1.51 -2.35
CA SER A 170 -2.15 2.38 -2.27
C SER A 170 -1.90 3.60 -1.38
N HIS A 171 -1.59 3.39 -0.10
CA HIS A 171 -1.39 4.48 0.87
C HIS A 171 -0.23 4.17 1.82
N ARG A 172 0.92 4.80 1.57
CA ARG A 172 2.13 4.58 2.38
C ARG A 172 1.94 4.99 3.84
N MET A 173 1.32 6.13 4.12
CA MET A 173 1.09 6.60 5.49
C MET A 173 0.19 5.63 6.25
N ALA A 174 -1.04 5.36 5.78
CA ALA A 174 -1.90 4.34 6.39
C ALA A 174 -1.27 2.95 6.54
N SER A 175 -0.44 2.50 5.59
CA SER A 175 0.26 1.21 5.72
C SER A 175 1.25 1.18 6.88
N THR A 176 1.93 2.30 7.17
CA THR A 176 2.81 2.38 8.35
C THR A 176 2.04 2.44 9.65
N SER A 177 0.81 2.97 9.69
CA SER A 177 -0.01 2.94 10.90
C SER A 177 -0.43 1.51 11.28
N LEU A 178 -0.47 0.58 10.31
CA LEU A 178 -0.65 -0.86 10.52
C LEU A 178 0.61 -1.58 11.04
N GLY A 179 1.75 -0.89 11.11
CA GLY A 179 3.03 -1.50 11.46
C GLY A 179 3.84 -2.04 10.28
N LEU A 180 3.40 -1.80 9.03
CA LEU A 180 4.20 -2.15 7.85
C LEU A 180 5.36 -1.18 7.67
N VAL A 181 6.45 -1.68 7.08
CA VAL A 181 7.64 -0.89 6.75
C VAL A 181 7.79 -0.86 5.24
N PRO A 182 7.34 0.21 4.55
CA PRO A 182 7.34 0.29 3.08
C PRO A 182 8.67 -0.10 2.42
N ALA A 183 9.80 0.28 3.02
CA ALA A 183 11.12 -0.10 2.53
C ALA A 183 11.35 -1.62 2.50
N ARG A 184 10.90 -2.34 3.54
CA ARG A 184 11.02 -3.81 3.61
C ARG A 184 10.02 -4.48 2.68
N GLU A 185 8.78 -4.00 2.63
CA GLU A 185 7.76 -4.55 1.74
C GLU A 185 8.17 -4.43 0.27
N ASN A 186 8.64 -3.26 -0.16
CA ASN A 186 9.13 -3.05 -1.52
C ASN A 186 10.38 -3.89 -1.81
N ALA A 187 11.28 -4.06 -0.83
CA ALA A 187 12.45 -4.92 -0.98
C ALA A 187 12.07 -6.39 -1.18
N LEU A 188 11.06 -6.89 -0.44
CA LEU A 188 10.54 -8.25 -0.61
C LEU A 188 9.86 -8.43 -1.97
N ALA A 189 9.06 -7.45 -2.41
CA ALA A 189 8.42 -7.49 -3.73
C ALA A 189 9.47 -7.52 -4.87
N PHE A 190 10.50 -6.68 -4.76
CA PHE A 190 11.59 -6.64 -5.74
C PHE A 190 12.44 -7.92 -5.70
N SER A 191 12.73 -8.45 -4.52
CA SER A 191 13.43 -9.72 -4.31
C SER A 191 12.71 -10.89 -5.00
N PHE A 192 11.40 -11.01 -4.78
CA PHE A 192 10.57 -12.03 -5.42
C PHE A 192 10.57 -11.89 -6.95
N SER A 193 10.41 -10.67 -7.44
CA SER A 193 10.45 -10.35 -8.86
C SER A 193 11.82 -10.67 -9.51
N ALA A 194 12.92 -10.33 -8.84
CA ALA A 194 14.28 -10.64 -9.28
C ALA A 194 14.55 -12.15 -9.35
N ALA A 195 14.02 -12.92 -8.40
CA ALA A 195 14.09 -14.38 -8.43
C ALA A 195 13.40 -14.96 -9.67
N ILE A 196 12.19 -14.47 -10.00
CA ILE A 196 11.46 -14.88 -11.19
C ILE A 196 12.22 -14.52 -12.47
N ALA A 197 12.79 -13.31 -12.53
CA ALA A 197 13.61 -12.88 -13.66
C ALA A 197 14.83 -13.77 -13.87
N ALA A 198 15.50 -14.19 -12.80
CA ALA A 198 16.63 -15.11 -12.89
C ALA A 198 16.21 -16.52 -13.35
N ILE A 199 15.04 -17.01 -12.93
CA ILE A 199 14.46 -18.27 -13.43
C ILE A 199 14.16 -18.16 -14.93
N ALA A 200 13.68 -17.00 -15.41
CA ALA A 200 13.52 -16.76 -16.85
C ALA A 200 14.87 -16.85 -17.58
N GLY A 201 15.95 -16.35 -16.96
CA GLY A 201 17.32 -16.50 -17.47
C GLY A 201 17.77 -17.95 -17.59
N VAL A 202 17.47 -18.81 -16.60
CA VAL A 202 17.75 -20.25 -16.67
C VAL A 202 17.02 -20.89 -17.87
N ALA A 203 15.72 -20.62 -18.00
CA ALA A 203 14.92 -21.15 -19.12
C ALA A 203 15.42 -20.64 -20.49
N GLY A 204 15.79 -19.35 -20.56
CA GLY A 204 16.36 -18.73 -21.75
C GLY A 204 17.70 -19.33 -22.15
N ALA A 205 18.61 -19.55 -21.20
CA ALA A 205 19.94 -20.11 -21.44
C ALA A 205 19.88 -21.49 -22.12
N VAL A 206 19.00 -22.37 -21.64
CA VAL A 206 18.84 -23.73 -22.19
C VAL A 206 18.14 -23.70 -23.55
N THR A 207 17.25 -22.73 -23.77
CA THR A 207 16.49 -22.58 -25.02
C THR A 207 17.37 -22.03 -26.13
N ILE A 208 18.17 -20.99 -25.84
CA ILE A 208 19.04 -20.33 -26.82
C ILE A 208 20.31 -21.15 -27.07
N GLY A 209 20.85 -21.80 -26.03
CA GLY A 209 22.04 -22.65 -26.12
C GLY A 209 23.38 -21.88 -26.18
N TYR A 210 23.34 -20.56 -26.34
CA TYR A 210 24.50 -19.68 -26.36
C TYR A 210 24.17 -18.34 -25.73
N LEU A 211 25.05 -17.80 -24.88
CA LEU A 211 24.82 -16.61 -24.08
C LEU A 211 25.63 -15.43 -24.61
N GLU A 212 24.96 -14.51 -25.31
CA GLU A 212 25.56 -13.26 -25.79
C GLU A 212 25.24 -12.10 -24.83
N PRO A 213 26.25 -11.35 -24.35
CA PRO A 213 26.03 -10.24 -23.41
C PRO A 213 25.05 -9.19 -23.94
N GLU A 214 25.12 -8.86 -25.23
CA GLU A 214 24.30 -7.82 -25.87
C GLU A 214 22.79 -8.11 -25.81
N THR A 215 22.39 -9.37 -25.58
CA THR A 215 20.99 -9.77 -25.42
C THR A 215 20.35 -9.15 -24.17
N TYR A 216 21.15 -8.82 -23.15
CA TYR A 216 20.68 -8.33 -21.85
C TYR A 216 20.78 -6.80 -21.70
N ASN A 217 20.61 -6.09 -22.81
CA ASN A 217 20.70 -4.63 -22.86
C ASN A 217 19.44 -3.92 -22.34
N LEU A 218 19.50 -2.59 -22.33
CA LEU A 218 18.39 -1.75 -21.92
C LEU A 218 17.17 -1.87 -22.84
N ASP A 219 17.38 -1.97 -24.15
CA ASP A 219 16.31 -2.02 -25.14
C ASP A 219 15.39 -3.23 -24.90
N HIS A 220 15.99 -4.39 -24.54
CA HIS A 220 15.23 -5.56 -24.12
C HIS A 220 14.43 -5.29 -22.84
N GLY A 221 15.01 -4.57 -21.87
CA GLY A 221 14.32 -4.18 -20.64
C GLY A 221 13.10 -3.28 -20.89
N VAL A 222 13.24 -2.29 -21.79
CA VAL A 222 12.14 -1.43 -22.23
C VAL A 222 11.07 -2.25 -22.94
N MET A 223 11.46 -3.19 -23.80
CA MET A 223 10.54 -4.07 -24.52
C MET A 223 9.75 -4.97 -23.55
N LEU A 224 10.35 -5.48 -22.49
CA LEU A 224 9.66 -6.27 -21.46
C LEU A 224 8.64 -5.41 -20.65
N ILE A 225 8.96 -4.15 -20.38
CA ILE A 225 8.00 -3.20 -19.78
C ILE A 225 6.84 -2.94 -20.74
N ALA A 226 7.12 -2.66 -22.02
CA ALA A 226 6.10 -2.46 -23.03
C ALA A 226 5.19 -3.69 -23.14
N ALA A 227 5.77 -4.89 -23.20
CA ALA A 227 5.06 -6.16 -23.21
C ALA A 227 4.17 -6.34 -21.96
N THR A 228 4.63 -5.91 -20.80
CA THR A 228 3.84 -5.92 -19.55
C THR A 228 2.62 -5.02 -19.65
N VAL A 229 2.79 -3.80 -20.16
CA VAL A 229 1.68 -2.84 -20.34
C VAL A 229 0.68 -3.36 -21.38
N ILE A 230 1.18 -3.83 -22.51
CA ILE A 230 0.39 -4.37 -23.63
C ILE A 230 -0.39 -5.61 -23.21
N GLY A 231 0.25 -6.55 -22.52
CA GLY A 231 -0.37 -7.75 -21.99
C GLY A 231 -1.44 -7.45 -20.92
N GLY A 232 -1.19 -6.42 -20.12
CA GLY A 232 -2.00 -6.04 -18.97
C GLY A 232 -1.25 -6.34 -17.67
N ILE A 233 -1.14 -5.30 -16.83
CA ILE A 233 -0.50 -5.36 -15.52
C ILE A 233 -1.27 -6.34 -14.62
N SER A 234 -0.55 -7.08 -13.76
CA SER A 234 -1.08 -8.06 -12.80
C SER A 234 -1.95 -9.18 -13.40
N SER A 235 -1.89 -9.40 -14.72
CA SER A 235 -2.59 -10.49 -15.42
C SER A 235 -1.63 -11.60 -15.83
N PHE A 236 -1.89 -12.83 -15.38
CA PHE A 236 -1.18 -14.03 -15.83
C PHE A 236 -1.26 -14.18 -17.36
N LEU A 237 -2.47 -14.10 -17.91
CA LEU A 237 -2.68 -14.27 -19.34
C LEU A 237 -2.08 -13.08 -20.11
N GLY A 238 -2.04 -11.92 -19.46
CA GLY A 238 -1.31 -10.75 -19.94
C GLY A 238 0.19 -11.01 -20.09
N ALA A 239 0.83 -11.72 -19.16
CA ALA A 239 2.25 -12.07 -19.29
C ALA A 239 2.53 -12.95 -20.51
N VAL A 240 1.65 -13.91 -20.82
CA VAL A 240 1.76 -14.77 -22.01
C VAL A 240 1.55 -13.98 -23.29
N VAL A 241 0.52 -13.11 -23.33
CA VAL A 241 0.26 -12.23 -24.49
C VAL A 241 1.41 -11.24 -24.71
N GLY A 242 1.93 -10.65 -23.63
CA GLY A 242 3.10 -9.78 -23.64
C GLY A 242 4.34 -10.50 -24.16
N ALA A 243 4.58 -11.74 -23.74
CA ALA A 243 5.69 -12.53 -24.29
C ALA A 243 5.51 -12.84 -25.78
N GLY A 244 4.28 -13.11 -26.22
CA GLY A 244 3.96 -13.18 -27.64
C GLY A 244 4.32 -11.88 -28.37
N PHE A 245 4.03 -10.72 -27.79
CA PHE A 245 4.42 -9.42 -28.35
C PHE A 245 5.95 -9.31 -28.49
N VAL A 246 6.71 -9.67 -27.45
CA VAL A 246 8.19 -9.64 -27.46
C VAL A 246 8.77 -10.51 -28.58
N VAL A 247 8.17 -11.67 -28.85
CA VAL A 247 8.69 -12.63 -29.83
C VAL A 247 8.22 -12.32 -31.24
N PHE A 248 6.91 -12.11 -31.43
CA PHE A 248 6.32 -12.02 -32.76
C PHE A 248 6.48 -10.65 -33.39
N VAL A 249 6.44 -9.56 -32.63
CA VAL A 249 6.46 -8.22 -33.23
C VAL A 249 7.79 -7.90 -33.91
N PRO A 250 8.97 -8.16 -33.30
CA PRO A 250 10.24 -8.02 -34.00
C PRO A 250 10.33 -8.93 -35.22
N GLU A 251 9.81 -10.16 -35.15
CA GLU A 251 9.82 -11.10 -36.27
C GLU A 251 8.98 -10.59 -37.46
N PHE A 252 7.77 -10.07 -37.20
CA PHE A 252 6.96 -9.42 -38.23
C PHE A 252 7.62 -8.14 -38.75
N ALA A 253 8.24 -7.35 -37.88
CA ALA A 253 8.89 -6.11 -38.25
C ALA A 253 10.08 -6.34 -39.19
N ARG A 254 10.84 -7.45 -39.05
CA ARG A 254 11.90 -7.83 -40.01
C ARG A 254 11.37 -7.97 -41.44
N GLY A 255 10.10 -8.37 -41.61
CA GLY A 255 9.44 -8.45 -42.92
C GLY A 255 9.26 -7.09 -43.61
N LEU A 256 9.25 -6.00 -42.84
CA LEU A 256 9.06 -4.62 -43.33
C LEU A 256 10.39 -3.88 -43.62
N ARG A 257 11.53 -4.57 -43.50
CA ARG A 257 12.90 -4.05 -43.75
C ARG A 257 13.13 -2.66 -43.13
N ASP A 258 13.26 -1.62 -43.95
CA ASP A 258 13.69 -0.27 -43.56
C ASP A 258 12.67 0.48 -42.67
N ALA A 259 11.40 0.05 -42.66
CA ALA A 259 10.35 0.66 -41.84
C ALA A 259 10.12 -0.06 -40.50
N SER A 260 10.89 -1.10 -40.19
CA SER A 260 10.70 -1.99 -39.03
C SER A 260 10.63 -1.25 -37.69
N ALA A 261 11.59 -0.38 -37.40
CA ALA A 261 11.64 0.41 -36.17
C ALA A 261 10.46 1.38 -36.05
N PHE A 262 10.06 2.02 -37.16
CA PHE A 262 8.93 2.95 -37.19
C PHE A 262 7.59 2.23 -36.98
N ALA A 263 7.41 1.07 -37.61
CA ALA A 263 6.21 0.25 -37.46
C ALA A 263 6.06 -0.28 -36.01
N LEU A 264 7.16 -0.72 -35.39
CA LEU A 264 7.21 -1.11 -33.97
C LEU A 264 6.81 0.05 -33.05
N GLY A 265 7.39 1.24 -33.24
CA GLY A 265 7.08 2.42 -32.45
C GLY A 265 5.63 2.87 -32.60
N LEU A 266 5.11 2.93 -33.83
CA LEU A 266 3.73 3.31 -34.10
C LEU A 266 2.73 2.30 -33.52
N GLY A 267 3.01 0.99 -33.68
CA GLY A 267 2.20 -0.07 -33.07
C GLY A 267 2.15 0.05 -31.55
N MET A 268 3.28 0.33 -30.91
CA MET A 268 3.35 0.54 -29.47
C MET A 268 2.55 1.76 -29.02
N ILE A 269 2.64 2.89 -29.74
CA ILE A 269 1.84 4.10 -29.47
C ILE A 269 0.35 3.80 -29.59
N ILE A 270 -0.08 3.08 -30.63
CA ILE A 270 -1.49 2.70 -30.82
C ILE A 270 -1.98 1.85 -29.65
N VAL A 271 -1.22 0.84 -29.22
CA VAL A 271 -1.65 0.00 -28.10
C VAL A 271 -1.72 0.82 -26.80
N LEU A 272 -0.74 1.69 -26.54
CA LEU A 272 -0.74 2.55 -25.35
C LEU A 272 -1.90 3.55 -25.33
N LEU A 273 -2.27 4.12 -26.49
CA LEU A 273 -3.36 5.09 -26.59
C LEU A 273 -4.74 4.44 -26.55
N PHE A 274 -4.92 3.30 -27.22
CA PHE A 274 -6.24 2.70 -27.41
C PHE A 274 -6.55 1.54 -26.44
N LEU A 275 -5.54 0.99 -25.75
CA LEU A 275 -5.70 -0.07 -24.75
C LEU A 275 -5.00 0.29 -23.43
N PRO A 276 -5.47 1.32 -22.70
CA PRO A 276 -4.80 1.81 -21.48
C PRO A 276 -4.78 0.80 -20.33
N ARG A 277 -5.62 -0.25 -20.38
CA ARG A 277 -5.64 -1.37 -19.43
C ARG A 277 -4.92 -2.63 -19.94
N GLY A 278 -4.34 -2.60 -21.14
CA GLY A 278 -3.80 -3.75 -21.85
C GLY A 278 -4.86 -4.57 -22.60
N ILE A 279 -4.40 -5.53 -23.41
CA ILE A 279 -5.24 -6.35 -24.30
C ILE A 279 -6.16 -7.26 -23.50
N VAL A 280 -5.60 -8.00 -22.53
CA VAL A 280 -6.36 -9.04 -21.82
C VAL A 280 -7.49 -8.47 -20.96
N PRO A 281 -7.27 -7.45 -20.10
CA PRO A 281 -8.34 -6.91 -19.26
C PRO A 281 -9.45 -6.24 -20.06
N SER A 282 -9.11 -5.59 -21.17
CA SER A 282 -10.08 -4.92 -22.06
C SER A 282 -10.99 -5.93 -22.77
N LEU A 283 -10.42 -7.05 -23.24
CA LEU A 283 -11.17 -8.13 -23.87
C LEU A 283 -12.07 -8.86 -22.84
N LEU A 284 -11.57 -9.09 -21.63
CA LEU A 284 -12.34 -9.76 -20.57
C LEU A 284 -13.52 -8.89 -20.10
N GLN A 285 -13.37 -7.56 -20.04
CA GLN A 285 -14.46 -6.64 -19.73
C GLN A 285 -15.56 -6.65 -20.81
N LEU A 286 -15.19 -6.72 -22.09
CA LEU A 286 -16.14 -6.84 -23.21
C LEU A 286 -16.91 -8.18 -23.17
N LEU A 287 -16.25 -9.26 -22.77
CA LEU A 287 -16.85 -10.60 -22.69
C LEU A 287 -17.68 -10.82 -21.42
N THR A 288 -17.32 -10.20 -20.30
CA THR A 288 -17.98 -10.45 -19.00
C THR A 288 -19.13 -9.50 -18.69
N GLY A 289 -19.36 -8.44 -19.46
CA GLY A 289 -20.63 -7.71 -19.54
C GLY A 289 -21.23 -7.26 -18.19
N LYS A 290 -20.42 -7.02 -17.16
CA LYS A 290 -20.90 -6.60 -15.84
C LYS A 290 -20.42 -5.17 -15.51
N SER A 291 -21.06 -4.22 -16.16
CA SER A 291 -21.25 -2.89 -15.56
C SER A 291 -22.63 -2.89 -14.91
N LYS A 292 -22.67 -3.03 -13.60
CA LYS A 292 -23.82 -2.61 -12.80
C LYS A 292 -23.29 -1.75 -11.67
N SER A 293 -23.31 -0.44 -11.90
CA SER A 293 -23.34 0.55 -10.84
C SER A 293 -24.66 0.36 -10.07
N PRO A 294 -24.63 0.14 -8.76
CA PRO A 294 -25.82 0.30 -7.93
C PRO A 294 -26.05 1.81 -7.78
N GLN A 295 -27.08 2.29 -8.46
CA GLN A 295 -27.65 3.60 -8.28
C GLN A 295 -28.12 3.74 -6.82
N ALA A 296 -27.54 4.69 -6.09
CA ALA A 296 -27.99 5.09 -4.77
C ALA A 296 -29.44 5.57 -4.86
N GLN A 297 -30.37 4.82 -4.25
CA GLN A 297 -31.73 5.29 -4.00
C GLN A 297 -31.77 5.92 -2.62
N GLY A 298 -31.83 7.25 -2.60
CA GLY A 298 -32.27 8.01 -1.43
C GLY A 298 -33.73 7.70 -1.12
N GLY A 299 -33.98 7.28 0.11
CA GLY A 299 -35.31 7.07 0.69
C GLY A 299 -35.50 7.98 1.90
N SER A 300 -36.45 8.90 1.79
CA SER A 300 -36.73 9.95 2.76
C SER A 300 -37.48 9.45 4.01
N SER A 301 -37.23 10.15 5.12
CA SER A 301 -38.15 10.59 6.19
C SER A 301 -39.15 9.58 6.81
N ASN A 302 -38.82 9.13 8.03
CA ASN A 302 -39.63 9.24 9.26
C ASN A 302 -39.05 8.31 10.34
N GLY A 303 -38.39 8.83 11.38
CA GLY A 303 -37.74 7.93 12.34
C GLY A 303 -37.10 8.54 13.58
N ALA A 304 -37.60 9.65 14.13
CA ALA A 304 -37.00 10.23 15.34
C ALA A 304 -37.03 9.28 16.57
N ASP A 305 -38.04 8.39 16.65
CA ASP A 305 -38.15 7.40 17.74
C ASP A 305 -37.60 6.00 17.38
N HIS A 306 -37.53 5.63 16.09
CA HIS A 306 -36.87 4.38 15.66
C HIS A 306 -35.34 4.51 15.63
N ALA A 307 -34.80 5.67 15.28
CA ALA A 307 -33.35 5.89 15.22
C ALA A 307 -32.68 5.78 16.61
N ARG A 308 -33.33 6.27 17.68
CA ARG A 308 -32.77 6.22 19.04
C ARG A 308 -32.57 4.79 19.55
N HIS A 309 -33.47 3.86 19.22
CA HIS A 309 -33.35 2.45 19.64
C HIS A 309 -32.30 1.66 18.85
N VAL A 310 -32.09 2.01 17.58
CA VAL A 310 -31.05 1.39 16.74
C VAL A 310 -29.65 1.84 17.20
N ASP A 311 -29.49 3.12 17.56
CA ASP A 311 -28.22 3.68 18.04
C ASP A 311 -27.71 2.99 19.32
N GLU A 312 -28.58 2.72 20.30
CA GLU A 312 -28.19 2.03 21.55
C GLU A 312 -27.86 0.54 21.34
N ALA A 313 -28.55 -0.14 20.41
CA ALA A 313 -28.26 -1.52 20.09
C ALA A 313 -26.90 -1.66 19.38
N THR A 314 -26.59 -0.76 18.43
CA THR A 314 -25.29 -0.68 17.77
C THR A 314 -24.19 -0.34 18.76
N SER A 315 -24.37 0.68 19.61
CA SER A 315 -23.39 1.05 20.63
C SER A 315 -23.06 -0.12 21.57
N ARG A 316 -24.06 -0.92 21.99
CA ARG A 316 -23.84 -2.10 22.86
C ARG A 316 -23.10 -3.23 22.16
N ARG A 317 -23.43 -3.52 20.90
CA ARG A 317 -22.73 -4.51 20.07
C ARG A 317 -21.26 -4.15 19.87
N ILE A 318 -21.00 -2.88 19.50
CA ILE A 318 -19.64 -2.36 19.37
C ILE A 318 -18.91 -2.33 20.71
N ALA A 319 -19.57 -2.01 21.83
CA ALA A 319 -18.95 -2.09 23.15
C ALA A 319 -18.49 -3.51 23.50
N ALA A 320 -19.32 -4.52 23.24
CA ALA A 320 -18.97 -5.92 23.47
C ALA A 320 -17.79 -6.36 22.58
N LEU A 321 -17.81 -5.97 21.30
CA LEU A 321 -16.71 -6.21 20.37
C LEU A 321 -15.43 -5.51 20.83
N ALA A 322 -15.47 -4.21 21.10
CA ALA A 322 -14.30 -3.44 21.52
C ALA A 322 -13.72 -3.93 22.85
N ALA A 323 -14.55 -4.36 23.82
CA ALA A 323 -14.09 -4.88 25.10
C ALA A 323 -13.27 -6.18 24.96
N GLU A 324 -13.53 -6.98 23.92
CA GLU A 324 -12.78 -8.19 23.61
C GLU A 324 -11.55 -7.90 22.73
N LEU A 325 -11.70 -6.98 21.78
CA LEU A 325 -10.69 -6.73 20.75
C LEU A 325 -9.61 -5.74 21.19
N MET A 326 -9.96 -4.76 21.99
CA MET A 326 -9.07 -3.68 22.39
C MET A 326 -8.65 -3.91 23.85
N PRO A 327 -7.33 -3.92 24.14
CA PRO A 327 -6.89 -3.90 25.52
C PRO A 327 -7.48 -2.65 26.17
N ARG A 328 -8.12 -2.82 27.34
CA ARG A 328 -8.51 -1.67 28.15
C ARG A 328 -7.27 -0.80 28.35
N SER A 329 -7.41 0.49 28.10
CA SER A 329 -6.34 1.41 28.43
C SER A 329 -6.09 1.28 29.93
N SER A 330 -4.90 0.83 30.32
CA SER A 330 -4.41 0.86 31.71
C SER A 330 -3.47 2.04 31.95
N SER A 331 -3.16 2.77 30.88
CA SER A 331 -2.07 3.73 30.82
C SER A 331 -2.53 4.97 30.08
N ALA A 332 -2.18 6.15 30.62
CA ALA A 332 -2.51 7.42 30.00
C ALA A 332 -1.57 7.70 28.82
N LEU A 333 -2.09 8.32 27.75
CA LEU A 333 -1.26 9.01 26.78
C LEU A 333 -0.90 10.37 27.38
N ALA A 334 0.38 10.63 27.58
CA ALA A 334 0.87 11.88 28.15
C ALA A 334 1.82 12.56 27.16
N ILE A 335 1.55 13.84 26.89
CA ILE A 335 2.37 14.75 26.13
C ILE A 335 2.76 15.87 27.10
N ASP A 336 4.05 16.06 27.31
CA ASP A 336 4.61 17.13 28.15
C ASP A 336 5.48 18.01 27.26
N GLY A 337 5.10 19.28 27.11
CA GLY A 337 5.86 20.31 26.41
C GLY A 337 6.36 19.98 25.00
N LEU A 338 5.49 19.46 24.13
CA LEU A 338 5.87 19.09 22.77
C LEU A 338 6.11 20.33 21.89
N CYS A 339 7.26 20.36 21.24
CA CYS A 339 7.62 21.39 20.27
C CYS A 339 7.87 20.78 18.88
N VAL A 340 7.42 21.46 17.84
CA VAL A 340 7.65 21.07 16.43
C VAL A 340 7.93 22.31 15.62
N GLU A 341 9.00 22.29 14.86
CA GLU A 341 9.43 23.39 13.99
C GLU A 341 9.62 22.93 12.55
N PHE A 342 9.14 23.71 11.59
CA PHE A 342 9.37 23.50 10.15
C PHE A 342 10.04 24.74 9.55
N GLY A 343 11.32 24.63 9.20
CA GLY A 343 12.04 25.70 8.50
C GLY A 343 11.99 27.07 9.19
N GLY A 344 12.11 27.12 10.52
CA GLY A 344 12.01 28.36 11.31
C GLY A 344 10.61 28.65 11.88
N LEU A 345 9.54 28.03 11.33
CA LEU A 345 8.18 28.21 11.83
C LEU A 345 7.89 27.24 12.97
N LYS A 346 7.67 27.77 14.18
CA LYS A 346 7.25 26.99 15.35
C LYS A 346 5.78 26.58 15.21
N ALA A 347 5.54 25.39 14.67
CA ALA A 347 4.21 24.85 14.47
C ALA A 347 3.55 24.36 15.77
N LEU A 348 4.35 23.91 16.75
CA LEU A 348 3.92 23.63 18.12
C LEU A 348 4.92 24.22 19.11
N GLN A 349 4.41 24.79 20.20
CA GLN A 349 5.16 25.52 21.21
C GLN A 349 4.67 25.06 22.60
N ASP A 350 5.44 24.19 23.23
CA ASP A 350 5.20 23.72 24.61
C ASP A 350 3.81 23.09 24.83
N VAL A 351 3.37 22.26 23.87
CA VAL A 351 2.03 21.66 23.92
C VAL A 351 2.00 20.48 24.87
N SER A 352 1.16 20.57 25.91
CA SER A 352 0.93 19.50 26.88
C SER A 352 -0.52 19.02 26.83
N LEU A 353 -0.72 17.71 26.79
CA LEU A 353 -2.04 17.06 26.72
C LEU A 353 -1.96 15.68 27.37
N ARG A 354 -3.01 15.30 28.09
CA ARG A 354 -3.15 13.98 28.68
C ARG A 354 -4.49 13.35 28.31
N VAL A 355 -4.47 12.10 27.87
CA VAL A 355 -5.67 11.28 27.66
C VAL A 355 -5.66 10.20 28.74
N GLU A 356 -6.58 10.33 29.70
CA GLU A 356 -6.69 9.34 30.77
C GLU A 356 -7.26 8.02 30.22
N PRO A 357 -6.95 6.88 30.88
CA PRO A 357 -7.42 5.60 30.41
C PRO A 357 -8.96 5.50 30.34
N GLY A 358 -9.51 5.10 29.18
CA GLY A 358 -10.95 4.95 28.96
C GLY A 358 -11.72 6.27 28.85
N SER A 359 -11.01 7.40 28.74
CA SER A 359 -11.58 8.72 28.49
C SER A 359 -11.50 9.12 27.02
N ALA A 360 -12.36 10.05 26.63
CA ALA A 360 -12.30 10.73 25.34
C ALA A 360 -11.83 12.18 25.52
N VAL A 361 -10.81 12.57 24.78
CA VAL A 361 -10.30 13.96 24.73
C VAL A 361 -10.55 14.54 23.35
N GLY A 362 -11.22 15.69 23.30
CA GLY A 362 -11.41 16.47 22.07
C GLY A 362 -10.30 17.49 21.91
N LEU A 363 -9.58 17.47 20.79
CA LEU A 363 -8.65 18.53 20.43
C LEU A 363 -9.30 19.40 19.35
N ILE A 364 -9.67 20.61 19.72
CA ILE A 364 -10.30 21.58 18.83
C ILE A 364 -9.38 22.80 18.64
N GLY A 365 -9.61 23.58 17.59
CA GLY A 365 -8.89 24.82 17.33
C GLY A 365 -9.16 25.33 15.91
N PRO A 366 -8.89 26.61 15.60
CA PRO A 366 -9.01 27.13 14.24
C PRO A 366 -8.06 26.44 13.24
N ASN A 367 -8.26 26.71 11.96
CA ASN A 367 -7.36 26.20 10.91
C ASN A 367 -5.96 26.78 11.08
N GLY A 368 -4.94 25.94 10.95
CA GLY A 368 -3.56 26.35 11.19
C GLY A 368 -3.14 26.38 12.67
N ALA A 369 -4.02 26.03 13.62
CA ALA A 369 -3.68 26.00 15.05
C ALA A 369 -2.61 24.98 15.45
N GLY A 370 -2.25 24.02 14.58
CA GLY A 370 -1.26 22.98 14.87
C GLY A 370 -1.84 21.58 15.16
N LYS A 371 -3.17 21.37 15.06
CA LYS A 371 -3.84 20.08 15.36
C LYS A 371 -3.24 18.91 14.56
N THR A 372 -3.16 19.05 13.24
CA THR A 372 -2.59 18.04 12.35
C THR A 372 -1.10 17.82 12.63
N THR A 373 -0.35 18.89 12.97
CA THR A 373 1.06 18.79 13.39
C THR A 373 1.21 17.95 14.64
N LEU A 374 0.38 18.19 15.67
CA LEU A 374 0.37 17.41 16.91
C LEU A 374 0.06 15.95 16.63
N LEU A 375 -0.96 15.69 15.80
CA LEU A 375 -1.34 14.34 15.46
C LEU A 375 -0.26 13.60 14.66
N ASN A 376 0.43 14.28 13.74
CA ASN A 376 1.54 13.71 12.99
C ASN A 376 2.76 13.43 13.87
N ALA A 377 3.02 14.27 14.88
CA ALA A 377 4.04 14.01 15.89
C ALA A 377 3.67 12.83 16.79
N LEU A 378 2.41 12.75 17.24
CA LEU A 378 1.84 11.61 17.98
C LEU A 378 1.80 10.31 17.17
N SER A 379 1.77 10.41 15.84
CA SER A 379 1.82 9.25 14.95
C SER A 379 3.24 8.88 14.54
N GLY A 380 4.25 9.70 14.82
CA GLY A 380 5.64 9.45 14.46
C GLY A 380 5.98 9.69 12.99
N TYR A 381 5.17 10.50 12.31
CA TYR A 381 5.46 11.01 10.96
C TYR A 381 6.31 12.28 10.99
N VAL A 382 6.21 13.04 12.08
CA VAL A 382 7.00 14.23 12.35
C VAL A 382 7.78 14.00 13.64
N LEU A 383 9.09 14.22 13.60
CA LEU A 383 9.92 14.18 14.80
C LEU A 383 9.84 15.55 15.51
N PRO A 384 9.57 15.58 16.82
CA PRO A 384 9.56 16.84 17.56
C PRO A 384 10.97 17.46 17.68
N SER A 385 10.99 18.79 17.78
CA SER A 385 12.20 19.61 17.87
C SER A 385 12.55 19.83 19.34
N SER A 386 13.66 19.24 19.82
CA SER A 386 14.34 19.52 21.10
C SER A 386 13.48 19.96 22.30
N CYS A 387 12.36 19.28 22.58
CA CYS A 387 11.56 19.38 23.81
C CYS A 387 10.81 18.04 24.07
N ARG A 388 10.27 17.90 25.29
CA ARG A 388 9.98 16.70 26.11
C ARG A 388 9.13 15.57 25.49
N ALA A 389 9.06 14.46 26.24
CA ALA A 389 8.63 13.14 25.80
C ALA A 389 7.11 12.96 25.66
N MET A 390 6.69 12.24 24.61
CA MET A 390 5.39 11.60 24.52
C MET A 390 5.49 10.20 25.13
N LYS A 391 4.56 9.83 26.01
CA LYS A 391 4.51 8.50 26.64
C LYS A 391 3.13 7.89 26.58
N LEU A 392 3.08 6.57 26.49
CA LEU A 392 1.86 5.78 26.69
C LEU A 392 2.13 4.85 27.86
N GLY A 393 1.71 5.27 29.06
CA GLY A 393 2.12 4.63 30.30
C GLY A 393 3.61 4.79 30.54
N THR A 394 4.32 3.67 30.63
CA THR A 394 5.78 3.62 30.83
C THR A 394 6.56 3.70 29.53
N GLU A 395 5.92 3.42 28.39
CA GLU A 395 6.57 3.36 27.08
C GLU A 395 6.75 4.77 26.48
N GLU A 396 7.93 5.04 25.94
CA GLU A 396 8.25 6.31 25.29
C GLU A 396 7.89 6.29 23.80
N LEU A 397 6.92 7.10 23.38
CA LEU A 397 6.49 7.18 21.98
C LEU A 397 7.46 8.00 21.11
N THR A 398 8.13 9.00 21.70
CA THR A 398 9.00 9.94 20.97
C THR A 398 10.10 9.22 20.18
N ALA A 399 10.68 8.17 20.75
CA ALA A 399 11.78 7.40 20.16
C ALA A 399 11.33 6.45 19.04
N HIS A 400 10.01 6.28 18.84
CA HIS A 400 9.47 5.26 17.96
C HIS A 400 8.82 5.84 16.69
N PRO A 401 9.19 5.30 15.50
CA PRO A 401 8.54 5.66 14.23
C PRO A 401 7.12 5.09 14.15
N ALA A 402 6.32 5.59 13.20
CA ALA A 402 4.91 5.24 13.04
C ALA A 402 4.62 3.73 13.08
N HIS A 403 5.42 2.92 12.38
CA HIS A 403 5.23 1.47 12.30
C HIS A 403 5.45 0.70 13.62
N ARG A 404 5.94 1.35 14.67
CA ARG A 404 6.08 0.75 16.01
C ARG A 404 4.98 1.17 16.96
N ARG A 405 4.30 2.29 16.72
CA ARG A 405 3.35 2.87 17.69
C ARG A 405 2.11 2.01 17.90
N LEU A 406 1.68 1.26 16.88
CA LEU A 406 0.60 0.28 17.04
C LEU A 406 0.96 -0.81 18.06
N GLN A 407 2.21 -1.29 18.06
CA GLN A 407 2.68 -2.31 19.02
C GLN A 407 2.73 -1.79 20.46
N LEU A 408 2.80 -0.47 20.65
CA LEU A 408 2.73 0.19 21.94
C LEU A 408 1.28 0.46 22.38
N GLY A 409 0.29 0.20 21.51
CA GLY A 409 -1.12 0.42 21.77
C GLY A 409 -1.69 1.72 21.22
N PHE A 410 -0.97 2.45 20.37
CA PHE A 410 -1.46 3.68 19.74
C PHE A 410 -1.86 3.46 18.27
N GLY A 411 -3.13 3.67 17.93
CA GLY A 411 -3.66 3.62 16.57
C GLY A 411 -4.26 4.95 16.12
N ARG A 412 -4.38 5.15 14.80
CA ARG A 412 -4.90 6.39 14.21
C ARG A 412 -5.69 6.18 12.91
N THR A 413 -6.74 6.99 12.71
CA THR A 413 -7.42 7.20 11.41
C THR A 413 -6.94 8.47 10.69
N PHE A 414 -7.26 8.60 9.41
CA PHE A 414 -6.83 9.73 8.56
C PHE A 414 -8.03 10.56 8.06
N GLN A 415 -7.78 11.85 7.78
CA GLN A 415 -8.79 12.85 7.43
C GLN A 415 -9.69 12.44 6.26
N HIS A 416 -9.08 12.06 5.13
CA HIS A 416 -9.75 11.29 4.09
C HIS A 416 -9.49 9.85 4.46
N ALA A 417 -10.52 9.00 4.60
CA ALA A 417 -10.31 7.60 4.97
C ALA A 417 -9.26 7.00 4.03
N GLU A 418 -8.00 6.86 4.50
CA GLU A 418 -6.85 6.41 3.69
C GLU A 418 -6.93 4.89 3.53
N LEU A 419 -8.06 4.44 2.99
CA LEU A 419 -8.35 3.05 2.71
C LEU A 419 -7.52 2.60 1.51
N PHE A 420 -7.13 1.34 1.49
CA PHE A 420 -6.31 0.81 0.40
C PHE A 420 -7.17 0.56 -0.84
N GLY A 421 -7.10 1.42 -1.86
CA GLY A 421 -7.91 1.33 -3.07
C GLY A 421 -7.74 0.03 -3.87
N GLU A 422 -6.62 -0.69 -3.69
CA GLU A 422 -6.37 -1.98 -4.33
C GLU A 422 -6.76 -3.21 -3.50
N LEU A 423 -7.38 -2.99 -2.34
CA LEU A 423 -7.92 -4.04 -1.48
C LEU A 423 -9.43 -3.88 -1.35
N THR A 424 -10.16 -4.99 -1.29
CA THR A 424 -11.57 -4.94 -0.87
C THR A 424 -11.69 -4.57 0.61
N ILE A 425 -12.87 -4.15 1.06
CA ILE A 425 -13.11 -3.86 2.49
C ILE A 425 -12.76 -5.08 3.36
N ARG A 426 -13.10 -6.30 2.92
CA ARG A 426 -12.72 -7.54 3.59
C ARG A 426 -11.20 -7.73 3.64
N GLU A 427 -10.52 -7.57 2.51
CA GLU A 427 -9.06 -7.72 2.44
C GLU A 427 -8.33 -6.72 3.35
N MET A 428 -8.84 -5.50 3.47
CA MET A 428 -8.30 -4.46 4.33
C MET A 428 -8.46 -4.80 5.81
N VAL A 429 -9.67 -5.18 6.25
CA VAL A 429 -9.93 -5.55 7.65
C VAL A 429 -9.15 -6.82 8.00
N LEU A 430 -9.07 -7.79 7.08
CA LEU A 430 -8.25 -8.99 7.23
C LEU A 430 -6.76 -8.65 7.38
N LEU A 431 -6.23 -7.74 6.56
CA LEU A 431 -4.86 -7.28 6.68
C LEU A 431 -4.62 -6.68 8.07
N ALA A 432 -5.51 -5.80 8.54
CA ALA A 432 -5.42 -5.23 9.88
C ALA A 432 -5.47 -6.28 10.99
N ALA A 433 -6.36 -7.27 10.89
CA ALA A 433 -6.48 -8.37 11.83
C ALA A 433 -5.22 -9.24 11.88
N THR A 434 -4.55 -9.48 10.74
CA THR A 434 -3.28 -10.22 10.71
C THR A 434 -2.10 -9.45 11.31
N MET A 435 -2.18 -8.12 11.37
CA MET A 435 -1.15 -7.27 11.98
C MET A 435 -1.34 -7.13 13.50
N ARG A 436 -2.48 -7.59 14.04
CA ARG A 436 -2.77 -7.55 15.47
C ARG A 436 -1.80 -8.45 16.23
N LYS A 437 -1.21 -7.90 17.29
CA LYS A 437 -0.43 -8.67 18.28
C LYS A 437 -1.20 -8.76 19.58
N ARG A 438 -1.34 -9.97 20.13
CA ARG A 438 -1.90 -10.16 21.48
C ARG A 438 -0.83 -9.84 22.52
N ALA A 439 -1.27 -9.47 23.72
CA ALA A 439 -0.40 -9.32 24.89
C ALA A 439 0.45 -10.57 25.19
N SER A 440 0.04 -11.76 24.71
CA SER A 440 0.75 -13.04 24.85
C SER A 440 1.87 -13.28 23.80
N SER A 441 2.21 -12.29 22.97
CA SER A 441 3.28 -12.36 21.96
C SER A 441 3.12 -13.40 20.84
N THR A 442 1.95 -14.05 20.73
CA THR A 442 1.63 -14.94 19.62
C THR A 442 0.95 -14.18 18.48
N ASP A 443 1.44 -14.34 17.26
CA ASP A 443 0.80 -13.82 16.05
C ASP A 443 -0.57 -14.49 15.87
N VAL A 444 -1.55 -13.74 15.35
CA VAL A 444 -2.90 -14.24 15.07
C VAL A 444 -2.83 -15.17 13.86
N SER A 445 -3.37 -16.39 13.99
CA SER A 445 -3.39 -17.33 12.86
C SER A 445 -4.24 -16.78 11.70
N PRO A 446 -3.96 -17.12 10.43
CA PRO A 446 -4.78 -16.66 9.30
C PRO A 446 -6.27 -17.01 9.44
N VAL A 447 -6.58 -18.15 10.07
CA VAL A 447 -7.96 -18.59 10.33
C VAL A 447 -8.63 -17.70 11.38
N GLU A 448 -7.95 -17.42 12.49
CA GLU A 448 -8.46 -16.49 13.51
C GLU A 448 -8.67 -15.09 12.95
N ALA A 449 -7.74 -14.59 12.14
CA ALA A 449 -7.86 -13.29 11.49
C ALA A 449 -9.08 -13.24 10.56
N SER A 450 -9.36 -14.32 9.83
CA SER A 450 -10.55 -14.42 8.97
C SER A 450 -11.84 -14.41 9.79
N VAL A 451 -11.94 -15.22 10.85
CA VAL A 451 -13.13 -15.26 11.72
C VAL A 451 -13.37 -13.90 12.38
N LEU A 452 -12.30 -13.26 12.85
CA LEU A 452 -12.37 -11.92 13.41
C LEU A 452 -12.86 -10.89 12.37
N THR A 453 -12.38 -11.00 11.13
CA THR A 453 -12.78 -10.12 10.03
C THR A 453 -14.27 -10.19 9.77
N GLU A 454 -14.83 -11.41 9.62
CA GLU A 454 -16.27 -11.59 9.38
C GLU A 454 -17.10 -10.98 10.51
N ARG A 455 -16.65 -11.16 11.75
CA ARG A 455 -17.35 -10.61 12.92
C ARG A 455 -17.31 -9.08 12.94
N ILE A 456 -16.15 -8.46 12.69
CA ILE A 456 -16.04 -6.99 12.64
C ILE A 456 -16.94 -6.43 11.54
N LEU A 457 -16.91 -7.02 10.35
CA LEU A 457 -17.75 -6.59 9.23
C LEU A 457 -19.25 -6.78 9.55
N GLY A 458 -19.63 -7.87 10.20
CA GLY A 458 -21.01 -8.13 10.61
C GLY A 458 -21.52 -7.12 11.63
N GLU A 459 -20.75 -6.82 12.67
CA GLU A 459 -21.14 -5.87 13.72
C GLU A 459 -21.19 -4.41 13.22
N LEU A 460 -20.39 -4.08 12.19
CA LEU A 460 -20.40 -2.78 11.52
C LEU A 460 -21.39 -2.69 10.34
N GLY A 461 -22.13 -3.77 10.03
CA GLY A 461 -23.06 -3.78 8.90
C GLY A 461 -22.41 -3.70 7.51
N LEU A 462 -21.15 -4.12 7.37
CA LEU A 462 -20.36 -4.01 6.14
C LEU A 462 -20.32 -5.29 5.29
N LEU A 463 -21.03 -6.36 5.68
CA LEU A 463 -20.95 -7.66 4.98
C LEU A 463 -21.40 -7.58 3.51
N ASP A 464 -22.43 -6.81 3.20
CA ASP A 464 -22.99 -6.68 1.84
C ASP A 464 -22.04 -5.94 0.87
N VAL A 465 -21.12 -5.15 1.42
CA VAL A 465 -20.15 -4.35 0.68
C VAL A 465 -18.72 -4.88 0.82
N ALA A 466 -18.53 -6.01 1.51
CA ALA A 466 -17.22 -6.53 1.90
C ALA A 466 -16.28 -6.83 0.71
N GLU A 467 -16.83 -7.23 -0.44
CA GLU A 467 -16.06 -7.52 -1.66
C GLU A 467 -15.86 -6.30 -2.58
N GLN A 468 -16.35 -5.13 -2.18
CA GLN A 468 -16.20 -3.90 -2.98
C GLN A 468 -14.91 -3.17 -2.61
N PHE A 469 -14.36 -2.43 -3.58
CA PHE A 469 -13.24 -1.53 -3.35
C PHE A 469 -13.74 -0.22 -2.71
N PRO A 470 -12.94 0.43 -1.85
CA PRO A 470 -13.29 1.70 -1.20
C PRO A 470 -13.85 2.76 -2.15
N GLU A 471 -13.25 2.92 -3.33
CA GLU A 471 -13.62 3.93 -4.33
C GLU A 471 -15.04 3.78 -4.88
N ALA A 472 -15.64 2.60 -4.76
CA ALA A 472 -17.00 2.32 -5.21
C ALA A 472 -18.06 2.64 -4.13
N LEU A 473 -17.65 2.97 -2.91
CA LEU A 473 -18.53 3.11 -1.75
C LEU A 473 -18.79 4.58 -1.39
N PRO A 474 -20.00 4.91 -0.89
CA PRO A 474 -20.28 6.20 -0.25
C PRO A 474 -19.30 6.52 0.89
N PHE A 475 -19.06 7.81 1.12
CA PHE A 475 -18.03 8.27 2.05
C PHE A 475 -18.29 7.87 3.51
N GLY A 476 -19.55 7.89 3.99
CA GLY A 476 -19.87 7.40 5.34
C GLY A 476 -19.51 5.93 5.54
N ILE A 477 -19.77 5.07 4.56
CA ILE A 477 -19.37 3.65 4.59
C ILE A 477 -17.85 3.52 4.65
N GLN A 478 -17.10 4.35 3.91
CA GLN A 478 -15.64 4.36 3.98
C GLN A 478 -15.13 4.73 5.39
N LYS A 479 -15.75 5.71 6.06
CA LYS A 479 -15.40 6.08 7.45
C LYS A 479 -15.67 4.93 8.42
N VAL A 480 -16.82 4.26 8.31
CA VAL A 480 -17.14 3.07 9.13
C VAL A 480 -16.15 1.93 8.87
N ALA A 481 -15.75 1.70 7.61
CA ALA A 481 -14.74 0.72 7.26
C ALA A 481 -13.35 1.05 7.85
N ASP A 482 -12.99 2.34 7.94
CA ASP A 482 -11.75 2.76 8.62
C ASP A 482 -11.79 2.47 10.12
N ILE A 483 -12.95 2.61 10.77
CA ILE A 483 -13.14 2.19 12.16
C ILE A 483 -13.00 0.66 12.29
N GLY A 484 -13.54 -0.11 11.34
CA GLY A 484 -13.33 -1.57 11.28
C GLY A 484 -11.87 -1.96 11.21
N ARG A 485 -11.07 -1.23 10.42
CA ARG A 485 -9.62 -1.39 10.36
C ARG A 485 -8.96 -1.15 11.72
N ILE A 486 -9.38 -0.12 12.46
CA ILE A 486 -8.88 0.17 13.81
C ILE A 486 -9.28 -0.89 14.85
N LEU A 487 -10.54 -1.34 14.83
CA LEU A 487 -11.02 -2.42 15.69
C LEU A 487 -10.24 -3.72 15.46
N ALA A 488 -9.93 -4.02 14.20
CA ALA A 488 -9.13 -5.18 13.82
C ALA A 488 -7.68 -5.09 14.33
N MET A 489 -7.09 -3.88 14.35
CA MET A 489 -5.75 -3.65 14.90
C MET A 489 -5.70 -3.78 16.43
N GLY A 490 -6.77 -3.43 17.13
CA GLY A 490 -6.88 -3.52 18.58
C GLY A 490 -5.95 -2.62 19.42
N PRO A 491 -5.71 -1.34 19.08
CA PRO A 491 -4.95 -0.41 19.95
C PRO A 491 -5.71 -0.09 21.25
N SER A 492 -4.99 0.34 22.30
CA SER A 492 -5.56 0.81 23.57
C SER A 492 -5.92 2.30 23.55
N VAL A 493 -5.26 3.08 22.70
CA VAL A 493 -5.54 4.50 22.44
C VAL A 493 -5.75 4.72 20.94
N VAL A 494 -6.85 5.35 20.57
CA VAL A 494 -7.20 5.66 19.18
C VAL A 494 -7.24 7.17 18.99
N ALA A 495 -6.50 7.68 18.00
CA ALA A 495 -6.60 9.05 17.57
C ALA A 495 -7.41 9.16 16.26
N LEU A 496 -8.47 9.96 16.27
CA LEU A 496 -9.39 10.14 15.15
C LEU A 496 -9.19 11.52 14.54
N ASP A 497 -8.86 11.55 13.25
CA ASP A 497 -8.64 12.78 12.47
C ASP A 497 -9.86 13.08 11.60
N GLU A 498 -10.60 14.12 11.97
CA GLU A 498 -11.85 14.57 11.37
C GLU A 498 -12.83 13.43 11.04
N PRO A 499 -13.24 12.64 12.06
CA PRO A 499 -14.16 11.52 11.83
C PRO A 499 -15.53 11.96 11.30
N PHE A 500 -16.01 13.17 11.62
CA PHE A 500 -17.36 13.63 11.27
C PHE A 500 -17.43 14.50 10.01
N SER A 501 -16.28 14.99 9.53
CA SER A 501 -16.20 15.80 8.32
C SER A 501 -16.82 15.09 7.13
N GLY A 502 -17.67 15.77 6.37
CA GLY A 502 -18.26 15.24 5.12
C GLY A 502 -19.38 14.22 5.28
N LEU A 503 -19.84 13.95 6.52
CA LEU A 503 -20.96 13.05 6.80
C LEU A 503 -22.29 13.80 6.86
N ASP A 504 -23.37 13.12 6.45
CA ASP A 504 -24.73 13.61 6.71
C ASP A 504 -25.17 13.36 8.16
N GLY A 505 -26.38 13.82 8.50
CA GLY A 505 -26.89 13.72 9.87
C GLY A 505 -27.14 12.29 10.34
N ASP A 506 -27.42 11.35 9.45
CA ASP A 506 -27.70 9.95 9.76
C ASP A 506 -26.38 9.19 9.92
N GLU A 507 -25.46 9.37 8.98
CA GLU A 507 -24.09 8.85 9.03
C GLU A 507 -23.34 9.34 10.29
N THR A 508 -23.50 10.63 10.64
CA THR A 508 -22.93 11.21 11.87
C THR A 508 -23.46 10.52 13.12
N ARG A 509 -24.77 10.23 13.19
CA ARG A 509 -25.36 9.53 14.35
C ARG A 509 -24.84 8.11 14.47
N GLU A 510 -24.74 7.39 13.36
CA GLU A 510 -24.21 6.04 13.32
C GLU A 510 -22.76 5.99 13.82
N LEU A 511 -21.89 6.85 13.27
CA LEU A 511 -20.50 6.93 13.69
C LEU A 511 -20.38 7.31 15.17
N ARG A 512 -21.20 8.26 15.63
CA ARG A 512 -21.25 8.65 17.06
C ARG A 512 -21.61 7.46 17.95
N ALA A 513 -22.56 6.62 17.55
CA ALA A 513 -22.93 5.41 18.29
C ALA A 513 -21.78 4.39 18.37
N ILE A 514 -21.05 4.19 17.26
CA ILE A 514 -19.87 3.33 17.22
C ILE A 514 -18.78 3.84 18.18
N LEU A 515 -18.46 5.13 18.13
CA LEU A 515 -17.43 5.74 18.98
C LEU A 515 -17.80 5.71 20.47
N ARG A 516 -19.09 5.90 20.79
CA ARG A 516 -19.61 5.72 22.17
C ARG A 516 -19.48 4.27 22.65
N GLY A 517 -19.77 3.30 21.78
CA GLY A 517 -19.53 1.89 22.05
C GLY A 517 -18.06 1.61 22.40
N MET A 518 -17.13 2.07 21.58
CA MET A 518 -15.68 1.95 21.83
C MET A 518 -15.28 2.58 23.17
N LYS A 519 -15.70 3.82 23.43
CA LYS A 519 -15.43 4.52 24.70
C LYS A 519 -15.96 3.73 25.90
N SER A 520 -17.21 3.24 25.83
CA SER A 520 -17.83 2.48 26.92
C SER A 520 -17.13 1.15 27.23
N ALA A 521 -16.38 0.60 26.26
CA ALA A 521 -15.52 -0.57 26.47
C ALA A 521 -14.19 -0.25 27.18
N GLY A 522 -13.87 1.02 27.42
CA GLY A 522 -12.64 1.48 28.06
C GLY A 522 -11.51 1.82 27.07
N VAL A 523 -11.84 2.05 25.80
CA VAL A 523 -10.89 2.54 24.80
C VAL A 523 -10.67 4.04 25.02
N SER A 524 -9.42 4.48 25.07
CA SER A 524 -9.10 5.92 25.14
C SER A 524 -9.17 6.53 23.75
N ILE A 525 -9.86 7.66 23.60
CA ILE A 525 -10.07 8.29 22.29
C ILE A 525 -9.50 9.72 22.31
N LEU A 526 -8.69 10.07 21.32
CA LEU A 526 -8.31 11.45 21.02
C LEU A 526 -9.02 11.86 19.73
N ILE A 527 -9.97 12.79 19.78
CA ILE A 527 -10.76 13.22 18.62
C ILE A 527 -10.30 14.60 18.18
N ILE A 528 -9.91 14.74 16.92
CA ILE A 528 -9.59 16.01 16.29
C ILE A 528 -10.65 16.26 15.23
N ASP A 529 -11.40 17.35 15.36
CA ASP A 529 -12.39 17.72 14.35
C ASP A 529 -12.63 19.23 14.38
N HIS A 530 -13.20 19.76 13.30
CA HIS A 530 -13.74 21.11 13.23
C HIS A 530 -15.24 21.14 13.57
N ALA A 531 -15.92 19.98 13.54
CA ALA A 531 -17.30 19.82 14.00
C ALA A 531 -17.36 19.87 15.55
N VAL A 532 -17.25 21.09 16.11
CA VAL A 532 -17.15 21.32 17.56
C VAL A 532 -18.27 20.59 18.33
N GLN A 533 -19.53 20.72 17.90
CA GLN A 533 -20.66 20.08 18.60
C GLN A 533 -20.51 18.55 18.71
N GLU A 534 -19.99 17.90 17.66
CA GLU A 534 -19.81 16.45 17.64
C GLU A 534 -18.70 16.01 18.59
N VAL A 535 -17.57 16.71 18.57
CA VAL A 535 -16.45 16.48 19.49
C VAL A 535 -16.91 16.61 20.94
N LEU A 536 -17.62 17.71 21.25
CA LEU A 536 -18.12 17.97 22.61
C LEU A 536 -19.12 16.90 23.08
N SER A 537 -19.82 16.21 22.17
CA SER A 537 -20.82 15.19 22.49
C SER A 537 -20.25 13.83 22.90
N ILE A 538 -18.95 13.62 22.67
CA ILE A 538 -18.22 12.36 22.96
C ILE A 538 -17.15 12.57 24.01
N SER A 539 -16.48 13.73 23.99
CA SER A 539 -15.33 14.01 24.84
C SER A 539 -15.70 14.27 26.31
N ASP A 540 -14.91 13.70 27.22
CA ASP A 540 -14.94 14.02 28.66
C ASP A 540 -14.18 15.33 28.95
N HIS A 541 -13.08 15.53 28.23
CA HIS A 541 -12.24 16.72 28.32
C HIS A 541 -11.92 17.26 26.93
N VAL A 542 -11.71 18.56 26.84
CA VAL A 542 -11.46 19.25 25.58
C VAL A 542 -10.25 20.15 25.77
N VAL A 543 -9.31 20.05 24.83
CA VAL A 543 -8.11 20.88 24.72
C VAL A 543 -8.27 21.75 23.49
N VAL A 544 -8.09 23.06 23.68
CA VAL A 544 -8.18 24.04 22.61
C VAL A 544 -6.79 24.51 22.25
N LEU A 545 -6.42 24.32 20.99
CA LEU A 545 -5.15 24.73 20.43
C LEU A 545 -5.34 25.98 19.57
N ASP A 546 -4.45 26.95 19.70
CA ASP A 546 -4.38 28.11 18.82
C ASP A 546 -2.92 28.53 18.62
N PHE A 547 -2.54 28.85 17.38
CA PHE A 547 -1.16 29.18 16.98
C PHE A 547 -0.05 28.29 17.60
N GLY A 548 -0.33 26.99 17.68
CA GLY A 548 0.60 25.99 18.20
C GLY A 548 0.73 25.94 19.72
N GLN A 549 -0.16 26.61 20.47
CA GLN A 549 -0.19 26.63 21.94
C GLN A 549 -1.55 26.19 22.47
N VAL A 550 -1.57 25.61 23.67
CA VAL A 550 -2.81 25.28 24.37
C VAL A 550 -3.36 26.55 25.02
N ILE A 551 -4.54 26.99 24.59
CA ILE A 551 -5.20 28.19 25.14
C ILE A 551 -6.25 27.87 26.20
N ALA A 552 -6.81 26.67 26.20
CA ALA A 552 -7.76 26.23 27.21
C ALA A 552 -7.79 24.71 27.33
N THR A 553 -8.06 24.21 28.53
CA THR A 553 -8.35 22.79 28.80
C THR A 553 -9.47 22.72 29.83
N GLY A 554 -10.49 21.90 29.59
CA GLY A 554 -11.62 21.77 30.50
C GLY A 554 -12.66 20.77 30.02
N SER A 555 -13.74 20.65 30.76
CA SER A 555 -14.94 19.93 30.31
C SER A 555 -15.60 20.63 29.10
N PRO A 556 -16.42 19.91 28.31
CA PRO A 556 -17.16 20.51 27.20
C PRO A 556 -17.97 21.77 27.58
N ARG A 557 -18.52 21.83 28.80
CA ARG A 557 -19.29 22.99 29.28
C ARG A 557 -18.39 24.19 29.56
N GLU A 558 -17.25 23.98 30.21
CA GLU A 558 -16.29 25.05 30.51
C GLU A 558 -15.72 25.67 29.23
N ILE A 559 -15.38 24.84 28.24
CA ILE A 559 -14.83 25.28 26.94
C ILE A 559 -15.83 26.12 26.14
N GLN A 560 -17.12 25.75 26.13
CA GLN A 560 -18.16 26.55 25.43
C GLN A 560 -18.27 27.97 25.98
N SER A 561 -18.10 28.12 27.30
CA SER A 561 -18.15 29.42 27.98
C SER A 561 -16.80 30.14 28.05
N HIS A 562 -15.71 29.55 27.53
CA HIS A 562 -14.36 30.08 27.75
C HIS A 562 -14.09 31.32 26.88
N PRO A 563 -13.77 32.50 27.47
CA PRO A 563 -13.64 33.76 26.72
C PRO A 563 -12.54 33.74 25.64
N GLU A 564 -11.42 33.05 25.88
CA GLU A 564 -10.34 32.93 24.89
C GLU A 564 -10.72 32.02 23.71
N VAL A 565 -11.51 30.99 23.98
CA VAL A 565 -11.99 30.08 22.93
C VAL A 565 -12.97 30.81 22.03
N GLN A 566 -13.88 31.58 22.62
CA GLN A 566 -14.81 32.43 21.86
C GLN A 566 -14.06 33.47 21.01
N ARG A 567 -13.03 34.13 21.58
CA ARG A 567 -12.18 35.07 20.83
C ARG A 567 -11.43 34.40 19.68
N ALA A 568 -10.86 33.22 19.88
CA ALA A 568 -10.13 32.49 18.85
C ALA A 568 -11.03 32.01 17.69
N TYR A 569 -12.28 31.62 17.98
CA TYR A 569 -13.23 31.10 16.98
C TYR A 569 -14.07 32.18 16.28
N PHE A 570 -14.49 33.22 17.00
CA PHE A 570 -15.44 34.23 16.49
C PHE A 570 -14.81 35.59 16.25
N GLY A 571 -13.55 35.79 16.65
CA GLY A 571 -12.88 37.09 16.60
C GLY A 571 -13.41 38.07 17.65
N SER A 572 -12.63 39.09 17.94
CA SER A 572 -13.06 40.22 18.77
C SER A 572 -14.02 41.08 17.94
N ALA A 573 -15.34 40.87 18.02
CA ALA A 573 -16.25 41.96 17.66
C ALA A 573 -16.04 43.06 18.72
N PRO A 574 -15.54 44.26 18.37
CA PRO A 574 -15.54 45.34 19.34
C PRO A 574 -17.02 45.61 19.66
N LEU A 575 -17.39 45.46 20.92
CA LEU A 575 -18.60 46.06 21.46
C LEU A 575 -18.45 47.57 21.29
N VAL A 576 -18.86 48.10 20.14
CA VAL A 576 -19.09 49.53 19.99
C VAL A 576 -20.36 49.82 20.77
N THR A 577 -20.20 50.12 22.05
CA THR A 577 -21.17 50.89 22.83
C THR A 577 -21.26 52.26 22.16
N ALA A 578 -22.15 52.40 21.18
CA ALA A 578 -22.53 53.70 20.66
C ALA A 578 -23.32 54.43 21.76
N ALA A 579 -22.60 55.23 22.55
CA ALA A 579 -23.20 56.33 23.28
C ALA A 579 -23.76 57.30 22.24
N VAL A 580 -25.08 57.37 22.12
CA VAL A 580 -25.77 58.39 21.34
C VAL A 580 -25.68 59.69 22.13
N GLU A 581 -24.66 60.50 21.85
CA GLU A 581 -24.69 61.93 22.16
C GLU A 581 -25.50 62.64 21.08
N SER A 582 -26.68 63.13 21.46
CA SER A 582 -27.51 64.00 20.65
C SER A 582 -26.84 65.36 20.46
N THR A 583 -26.30 65.62 19.27
CA THR A 583 -25.96 66.98 18.83
C THR A 583 -26.93 67.42 17.75
N THR A 584 -27.87 68.26 18.15
CA THR A 584 -28.73 69.08 17.28
C THR A 584 -27.85 70.05 16.51
N TYR A 585 -27.94 70.05 15.17
CA TYR A 585 -27.51 71.16 14.33
C TYR A 585 -28.66 71.55 13.40
N GLU A 586 -29.32 72.66 13.74
CA GLU A 586 -29.98 73.54 12.77
C GLU A 586 -28.91 74.10 11.82
N VAL A 587 -29.15 74.11 10.51
CA VAL A 587 -28.92 75.30 9.65
C VAL A 587 -29.87 75.23 8.44
N GLN A 588 -30.54 76.36 8.21
CA GLN A 588 -31.49 76.68 7.15
C GLN A 588 -30.88 76.79 5.74
N SER A 589 -31.72 76.48 4.75
CA SER A 589 -31.90 77.14 3.43
C SER A 589 -30.69 77.48 2.55
N ALA A 590 -30.65 76.88 1.35
CA ALA A 590 -31.07 77.52 0.09
C ALA A 590 -31.28 76.45 -0.99
#